data_AF-A0A372DXL1-F1
#
_entry.id   AF-A0A372DXL1-F1
#
_cell.length_a   1.000
_cell.length_b   1.000
_cell.length_c   1.000
_cell.angle_alpha   90.00
_cell.angle_beta   90.00
_cell.angle_gamma   90.00
#
_symmetry.space_group_name_H-M   'P 1'
#
loop_
_entity.id
_entity.type
_entity.pdbx_description
1 polymer ?
#
loop_
_entity_poly.entity_id
_entity_poly.type
_entity_poly.pdbx_seq_one_letter_code
_entity_poly.pdbx_strand_id
1 'polypeptide(L)'
;MGLDIYHVVPCPKTTEVLDYFTVAELGDSPGFVEKHHALLAAVDEEEANTKGIYFQDKGYQRKGMNSAFYQDFQNDKLYFDLASVKKAYAYLKADHISTLEQLQQNFRQNFIDNFVEGESLFFASW
;
A
#
# COMPACT_ATOMS: atom_id res chain seq x y z
N MET A 1 5.60 16.98 -7.63
CA MET A 1 5.01 16.04 -6.65
C MET A 1 3.93 15.28 -7.37
N GLY A 2 4.20 14.00 -7.64
CA GLY A 2 3.27 13.12 -8.34
C GLY A 2 2.67 12.17 -7.32
N LEU A 3 1.37 11.93 -7.39
CA LEU A 3 0.70 10.95 -6.55
C LEU A 3 0.93 9.55 -7.11
N ASP A 4 1.38 8.66 -6.25
CA ASP A 4 1.50 7.23 -6.51
C ASP A 4 0.74 6.47 -5.42
N ILE A 5 0.01 5.42 -5.82
CA ILE A 5 -0.86 4.64 -4.94
C ILE A 5 -0.53 3.17 -5.09
N TYR A 6 -0.39 2.49 -3.97
CA TYR A 6 0.15 1.15 -3.88
C TYR A 6 -0.82 0.22 -3.16
N HIS A 7 -0.91 -1.00 -3.67
CA HIS A 7 -1.45 -2.16 -2.98
C HIS A 7 -0.35 -3.20 -2.92
N VAL A 8 0.06 -3.55 -1.71
CA VAL A 8 1.15 -4.50 -1.48
C VAL A 8 0.74 -5.58 -0.49
N VAL A 9 1.42 -6.73 -0.56
CA VAL A 9 1.21 -7.83 0.40
C VAL A 9 2.54 -8.34 0.95
N PRO A 10 2.60 -8.77 2.23
CA PRO A 10 3.79 -9.36 2.83
C PRO A 10 4.32 -10.53 2.01
N CYS A 11 5.63 -10.60 1.88
CA CYS A 11 6.33 -11.71 1.27
C CYS A 11 7.65 -12.01 1.99
N PRO A 12 8.22 -13.22 1.81
CA PRO A 12 9.57 -13.51 2.26
C PRO A 12 10.58 -12.57 1.57
N LYS A 13 11.69 -12.28 2.25
CA LYS A 13 12.83 -11.56 1.63
C LYS A 13 13.35 -12.35 0.42
N THR A 14 13.18 -11.80 -0.78
CA THR A 14 13.75 -12.31 -2.03
C THR A 14 14.56 -11.21 -2.72
N THR A 15 15.31 -11.55 -3.77
CA THR A 15 16.07 -10.59 -4.58
C THR A 15 15.21 -9.66 -5.43
N GLU A 16 13.91 -9.92 -5.56
CA GLU A 16 12.98 -9.18 -6.41
C GLU A 16 12.02 -8.27 -5.63
N VAL A 17 12.18 -8.20 -4.30
CA VAL A 17 11.32 -7.35 -3.46
C VAL A 17 11.66 -5.88 -3.68
N LEU A 18 10.61 -5.06 -3.85
CA LEU A 18 10.74 -3.63 -4.12
C LEU A 18 10.81 -2.80 -2.83
N ASP A 19 10.01 -3.12 -1.81
CA ASP A 19 9.91 -2.31 -0.57
C ASP A 19 9.78 -3.15 0.71
N TYR A 20 10.13 -2.51 1.83
CA TYR A 20 9.93 -3.04 3.19
C TYR A 20 9.34 -1.97 4.09
N PHE A 21 8.64 -2.41 5.14
CA PHE A 21 8.25 -1.55 6.25
C PHE A 21 8.83 -2.10 7.54
N THR A 22 9.41 -1.22 8.35
CA THR A 22 9.91 -1.55 9.68
C THR A 22 8.74 -1.91 10.61
N VAL A 23 9.04 -2.65 11.68
CA VAL A 23 8.04 -2.94 12.72
C VAL A 23 7.47 -1.66 13.34
N ALA A 24 8.25 -0.58 13.38
CA ALA A 24 7.81 0.71 13.89
C ALA A 24 6.74 1.35 12.98
N GLU A 25 6.93 1.31 11.66
CA GLU A 25 5.97 1.83 10.67
C GLU A 25 4.69 1.00 10.62
N LEU A 26 4.80 -0.32 10.83
CA LEU A 26 3.65 -1.23 10.95
C LEU A 26 2.94 -1.12 12.31
N GLY A 27 3.41 -0.27 13.22
CA GLY A 27 2.92 -0.14 14.60
C GLY A 27 1.46 0.28 14.72
N ASP A 28 0.88 0.88 13.68
CA ASP A 28 -0.55 1.23 13.61
C ASP A 28 -1.48 0.01 13.61
N SER A 29 -0.96 -1.20 13.34
CA SER A 29 -1.70 -2.46 13.43
C SER A 29 -0.85 -3.55 14.11
N PRO A 30 -0.83 -3.62 15.46
CA PRO A 30 -0.03 -4.60 16.20
C PRO A 30 -0.33 -6.05 15.82
N GLY A 31 -1.61 -6.36 15.57
CA GLY A 31 -2.05 -7.69 15.14
C GLY A 31 -1.52 -8.09 13.77
N PHE A 32 -1.16 -7.12 12.91
CA PHE A 32 -0.56 -7.40 11.61
C PHE A 32 0.85 -7.97 11.74
N VAL A 33 1.67 -7.37 12.60
CA VAL A 33 3.05 -7.82 12.85
C VAL A 33 3.05 -9.20 13.50
N GLU A 34 2.16 -9.44 14.47
CA GLU A 34 2.02 -10.76 15.11
C GLU A 34 1.63 -11.84 14.10
N LYS A 35 0.64 -11.56 13.25
CA LYS A 35 0.18 -12.50 12.20
C LYS A 35 1.30 -12.86 11.22
N HIS A 36 2.16 -11.89 10.88
CA HIS A 36 3.23 -12.06 9.90
C HIS A 36 4.62 -12.20 10.53
N HIS A 37 4.70 -12.56 11.81
CA HIS A 37 5.98 -12.67 12.55
C HIS A 37 7.01 -13.57 11.84
N ALA A 38 6.55 -14.62 11.16
CA ALA A 38 7.41 -15.53 10.40
C ALA A 38 8.12 -14.88 9.20
N LEU A 39 7.65 -13.71 8.74
CA LEU A 39 8.22 -12.95 7.62
C LEU A 39 9.18 -11.83 8.07
N LEU A 40 9.37 -11.66 9.38
CA LEU A 40 10.31 -10.66 9.89
C LEU A 40 11.74 -10.99 9.48
N ALA A 41 12.41 -10.01 8.88
CA ALA A 41 13.81 -10.10 8.48
C ALA A 41 14.56 -8.81 8.86
N ALA A 42 15.88 -8.91 8.97
CA ALA A 42 16.75 -7.75 9.12
C ALA A 42 16.71 -6.92 7.83
N VAL A 43 16.40 -5.63 7.98
CA VAL A 43 16.30 -4.68 6.85
C VAL A 43 17.60 -3.95 6.58
N ASP A 44 18.42 -3.78 7.61
CA ASP A 44 19.78 -3.24 7.54
C ASP A 44 20.76 -4.28 8.09
N GLU A 45 21.83 -4.55 7.35
CA GLU A 45 22.88 -5.49 7.78
C GLU A 45 23.86 -4.83 8.78
N GLU A 46 23.96 -3.49 8.78
CA GLU A 46 24.79 -2.73 9.72
C GLU A 46 24.05 -2.46 11.03
N GLU A 47 22.74 -2.18 10.96
CA GLU A 47 21.86 -2.08 12.14
C GLU A 47 21.12 -3.39 12.39
N ALA A 48 21.82 -4.39 12.93
CA ALA A 48 21.33 -5.73 13.22
C ALA A 48 20.05 -5.81 14.12
N ASN A 49 19.59 -4.69 14.67
CA ASN A 49 18.40 -4.61 15.51
C ASN A 49 17.15 -4.13 14.77
N THR A 50 17.26 -3.62 13.54
CA THR A 50 16.12 -3.11 12.79
C THR A 50 15.49 -4.25 11.99
N LYS A 51 14.26 -4.62 12.37
CA LYS A 51 13.45 -5.65 11.71
C LYS A 51 12.32 -5.02 10.92
N GLY A 52 12.00 -5.63 9.79
CA GLY A 52 10.87 -5.25 8.97
C GLY A 52 10.28 -6.43 8.23
N ILE A 53 9.18 -6.16 7.55
CA ILE A 53 8.50 -7.08 6.64
C ILE A 53 8.69 -6.56 5.23
N TYR A 54 9.00 -7.48 4.33
CA TYR A 54 9.18 -7.24 2.91
C TYR A 54 7.84 -7.38 2.18
N PHE A 55 7.63 -6.59 1.14
CA PHE A 55 6.34 -6.49 0.45
C PHE A 55 6.46 -6.61 -1.07
N GLN A 56 5.54 -7.36 -1.67
CA GLN A 56 5.40 -7.45 -3.12
C GLN A 56 4.24 -6.58 -3.61
N ASP A 57 4.43 -5.94 -4.75
CA ASP A 57 3.39 -5.16 -5.40
C ASP A 57 2.28 -6.06 -5.96
N LYS A 58 1.03 -5.72 -5.64
CA LYS A 58 -0.19 -6.32 -6.21
C LYS A 58 -1.01 -5.33 -7.01
N GLY A 59 -0.85 -4.04 -6.73
CA GLY A 59 -1.49 -2.98 -7.48
C GLY A 59 -0.70 -1.70 -7.42
N TYR A 60 -0.68 -1.00 -8.55
CA TYR A 60 -0.07 0.31 -8.68
C TYR A 60 -0.97 1.21 -9.51
N GLN A 61 -1.11 2.47 -9.10
CA GLN A 61 -1.76 3.49 -9.90
C GLN A 61 -1.09 4.84 -9.66
N ARG A 62 -0.70 5.47 -10.76
CA ARG A 62 -0.20 6.84 -10.77
C ARG A 62 -1.34 7.82 -11.00
N LYS A 63 -1.39 8.88 -10.19
CA LYS A 63 -2.36 9.98 -10.31
C LYS A 63 -3.81 9.46 -10.32
N GLY A 64 -4.72 10.24 -10.91
CA GLY A 64 -6.11 9.87 -11.05
C GLY A 64 -6.96 10.12 -9.80
N MET A 65 -6.50 10.92 -8.84
CA MET A 65 -7.29 11.32 -7.66
C MET A 65 -7.62 12.81 -7.70
N ASN A 66 -8.81 13.17 -7.22
CA ASN A 66 -9.20 14.56 -7.04
C ASN A 66 -8.56 15.19 -5.79
N SER A 67 -8.71 16.52 -5.63
CA SER A 67 -8.04 17.27 -4.55
C SER A 67 -8.54 16.94 -3.13
N ALA A 68 -9.76 16.39 -2.98
CA ALA A 68 -10.28 16.01 -1.68
C ALA A 68 -9.57 14.77 -1.12
N PHE A 69 -8.96 13.94 -1.98
CA PHE A 69 -8.16 12.79 -1.55
C PHE A 69 -7.06 13.21 -0.55
N TYR A 70 -6.35 14.31 -0.83
CA TYR A 70 -5.26 14.82 0.00
C TYR A 70 -5.71 15.39 1.36
N GLN A 71 -7.01 15.62 1.54
CA GLN A 71 -7.58 16.03 2.82
C GLN A 71 -7.95 14.83 3.68
N ASP A 72 -8.30 13.71 3.01
CA ASP A 72 -8.82 12.50 3.64
C ASP A 72 -7.78 11.40 3.85
N PHE A 73 -6.68 11.45 3.10
CA PHE A 73 -5.56 10.52 3.17
C PHE A 73 -4.28 11.23 3.59
N GLN A 74 -3.45 10.54 4.37
CA GLN A 74 -2.14 11.03 4.80
C GLN A 74 -1.05 10.44 3.90
N ASN A 75 -0.03 11.25 3.63
CA ASN A 75 1.12 10.83 2.86
C ASN A 75 1.86 9.70 3.59
N ASP A 76 2.18 8.63 2.88
CA ASP A 76 2.89 7.42 3.36
C ASP A 76 2.21 6.69 4.52
N LYS A 77 0.94 6.99 4.81
CA LYS A 77 0.17 6.27 5.82
C LYS A 77 -0.29 4.90 5.30
N LEU A 78 -0.12 3.89 6.13
CA LEU A 78 -0.55 2.51 5.86
C LEU A 78 -2.01 2.30 6.28
N TYR A 79 -2.82 1.76 5.37
CA TYR A 79 -4.21 1.37 5.60
C TYR A 79 -4.36 -0.14 5.41
N PHE A 80 -4.99 -0.79 6.39
CA PHE A 80 -5.05 -2.26 6.51
C PHE A 80 -6.45 -2.83 6.23
N ASP A 81 -7.40 -1.95 5.88
CA ASP A 81 -8.82 -2.26 5.77
C ASP A 81 -9.38 -1.92 4.38
N LEU A 82 -10.37 -2.72 3.93
CA LEU A 82 -10.96 -2.55 2.61
C LEU A 82 -11.83 -1.29 2.54
N ALA A 83 -12.33 -0.78 3.67
CA ALA A 83 -13.15 0.42 3.69
C ALA A 83 -12.34 1.66 3.27
N SER A 84 -11.09 1.78 3.71
CA SER A 84 -10.14 2.80 3.27
C SER A 84 -9.85 2.72 1.77
N VAL A 85 -9.67 1.51 1.23
CA VAL A 85 -9.46 1.30 -0.21
C VAL A 85 -10.69 1.71 -1.03
N LYS A 86 -11.88 1.31 -0.58
CA LYS A 86 -13.16 1.71 -1.21
C LYS A 86 -13.41 3.22 -1.09
N LYS A 87 -12.99 3.83 0.02
CA LYS A 87 -13.01 5.28 0.19
C LYS A 87 -12.12 5.93 -0.87
N ALA A 88 -10.88 5.47 -1.06
CA ALA A 88 -9.98 5.98 -2.08
C ALA A 88 -10.56 5.90 -3.50
N TYR A 89 -11.24 4.79 -3.85
CA TYR A 89 -11.92 4.61 -5.13
C TYR A 89 -12.93 5.74 -5.44
N ALA A 90 -13.61 6.29 -4.43
CA ALA A 90 -14.57 7.37 -4.60
C ALA A 90 -13.91 8.72 -5.01
N TYR A 91 -12.60 8.86 -4.86
CA TYR A 91 -11.87 10.08 -5.25
C TYR A 91 -11.32 10.02 -6.67
N LEU A 92 -11.52 8.91 -7.39
CA LEU A 92 -11.01 8.74 -8.74
C LEU A 92 -11.55 9.83 -9.67
N LYS A 93 -10.64 10.42 -10.45
CA LYS A 93 -10.92 11.46 -11.43
C LYS A 93 -10.06 11.22 -12.65
N ALA A 94 -10.67 11.31 -13.84
CA ALA A 94 -9.95 11.26 -15.10
C ALA A 94 -8.77 12.24 -15.10
N ASP A 95 -7.67 11.83 -15.71
CA ASP A 95 -6.52 12.70 -15.94
C ASP A 95 -6.26 12.88 -17.44
N HIS A 96 -5.12 13.46 -17.79
CA HIS A 96 -4.74 13.72 -19.18
C HIS A 96 -4.21 12.48 -19.92
N ILE A 97 -4.02 11.34 -19.21
CA ILE A 97 -3.46 10.09 -19.73
C ILE A 97 -4.55 9.02 -19.81
N SER A 98 -5.36 8.89 -18.76
CA SER A 98 -6.34 7.82 -18.58
C SER A 98 -7.74 8.37 -18.32
N THR A 99 -8.71 7.73 -18.97
CA THR A 99 -10.13 8.01 -18.72
C THR A 99 -10.53 7.54 -17.31
N LEU A 100 -11.63 8.10 -16.79
CA LEU A 100 -12.16 7.68 -15.49
C LEU A 100 -12.49 6.18 -15.47
N GLU A 101 -13.05 5.64 -16.55
CA GLU A 101 -13.41 4.22 -16.65
C GLU A 101 -12.18 3.31 -16.57
N GLN A 102 -11.09 3.65 -17.27
CA GLN A 102 -9.84 2.89 -17.21
C GLN A 102 -9.24 2.91 -15.80
N LEU A 103 -9.21 4.07 -15.15
CA LEU A 103 -8.74 4.20 -13.76
C LEU A 103 -9.61 3.37 -12.81
N GLN A 104 -10.94 3.44 -12.96
CA GLN A 104 -11.87 2.66 -12.15
C GLN A 104 -11.71 1.16 -12.35
N GLN A 105 -11.53 0.70 -13.59
CA GLN A 105 -11.31 -0.70 -13.88
C GLN A 105 -10.00 -1.19 -13.28
N ASN A 106 -8.91 -0.45 -13.48
CA ASN A 106 -7.61 -0.75 -12.87
C ASN A 106 -7.70 -0.81 -11.35
N PHE A 107 -8.34 0.20 -10.73
CA PHE A 107 -8.47 0.28 -9.28
C PHE A 107 -9.30 -0.89 -8.72
N ARG A 108 -10.41 -1.25 -9.36
CA ARG A 108 -11.22 -2.41 -8.93
C ARG A 108 -10.40 -3.69 -8.96
N GLN A 109 -9.80 -4.00 -10.10
CA GLN A 109 -9.07 -5.26 -10.29
C GLN A 109 -7.84 -5.35 -9.38
N ASN A 110 -7.05 -4.27 -9.30
CA ASN A 110 -5.75 -4.32 -8.65
C ASN A 110 -5.79 -3.91 -7.17
N PHE A 111 -6.85 -3.25 -6.70
CA PHE A 111 -6.94 -2.77 -5.32
C PHE A 111 -8.18 -3.26 -4.57
N ILE A 112 -9.33 -3.48 -5.21
CA ILE A 112 -10.54 -3.90 -4.46
C ILE A 112 -10.67 -5.42 -4.49
N ASP A 113 -10.62 -6.02 -5.66
CA ASP A 113 -10.90 -7.45 -5.84
C ASP A 113 -9.78 -8.33 -5.26
N ASN A 114 -8.55 -7.82 -5.25
CA ASN A 114 -7.36 -8.53 -4.77
C ASN A 114 -6.97 -8.19 -3.33
N PHE A 115 -7.67 -7.26 -2.65
CA PHE A 115 -7.29 -6.83 -1.31
C PHE A 115 -7.89 -7.74 -0.24
N VAL A 116 -7.01 -8.25 0.61
CA VAL A 116 -7.34 -9.15 1.70
C VAL A 116 -7.15 -8.41 3.02
N GLU A 117 -8.23 -8.15 3.74
CA GLU A 117 -8.17 -7.42 5.02
C GLU A 117 -7.23 -8.09 6.03
N GLY A 118 -6.36 -7.29 6.63
CA GLY A 118 -5.35 -7.77 7.57
C GLY A 118 -4.22 -8.60 6.94
N GLU A 119 -4.11 -8.65 5.61
CA GLU A 119 -2.97 -9.20 4.87
C GLU A 119 -2.41 -8.21 3.86
N SER A 120 -3.27 -7.44 3.22
CA SER A 120 -2.91 -6.43 2.24
C SER A 120 -2.72 -5.07 2.89
N LEU A 121 -1.82 -4.26 2.32
CA LEU A 121 -1.64 -2.86 2.66
C LEU A 121 -1.99 -1.98 1.48
N PHE A 122 -2.63 -0.86 1.79
CA PHE A 122 -2.86 0.24 0.88
C PHE A 122 -2.18 1.48 1.42
N PHE A 123 -1.44 2.20 0.59
CA PHE A 123 -0.88 3.50 0.94
C PHE A 123 -0.69 4.36 -0.30
N ALA A 124 -0.48 5.65 -0.08
CA ALA A 124 -0.26 6.62 -1.15
C ALA A 124 0.88 7.57 -0.77
N SER A 125 1.65 7.97 -1.78
CA SER A 125 2.86 8.79 -1.64
C SER A 125 2.83 9.97 -2.62
N TRP A 126 3.17 11.21 -2.19
CA TRP A 126 3.13 12.42 -3.03
C TRP A 126 4.05 13.57 -2.61
#